data_AF-A0A7V6NHG5-F1
#
_entry.id   AF-A0A7V6NHG5-F1
#
_cell.length_a   1.000
_cell.length_b   1.000
_cell.length_c   1.000
_cell.angle_alpha   90.00
_cell.angle_beta   90.00
_cell.angle_gamma   90.00
#
_symmetry.space_group_name_H-M   'P 1'
#
loop_
_entity.id
_entity.type
_entity.pdbx_description
1 polymer ?
#
loop_
_entity_poly.entity_id
_entity_poly.type
_entity_poly.pdbx_seq_one_letter_code
_entity_poly.pdbx_strand_id
1 'polypeptide(L)'
;METKTMDNFADKLQKRIDQLGNPTCIGLDPMLSYLPPSLLKEYDCAQEEGIYQALSHFCCDLLVAVADLVPAVKPQMAYFEQYGLGGMRALRAIIAKARSLNMLVILDGKRNDIGSTAAAYSRAYLSADDRPDDAGETTRKLDSGVRLPNEISAKQSSAKDTVLNDHAIESFLTADALTVNAYLGLDGIQPFLEQCRANGKGIFALCRTSNPSAGDLQDLELADGRLVYEAMADLIATWGQDLIGETGISSVGAVVGATWPQQARSLRKRMPHNFFLIPGFGAQGASARDAIAGFNHDGGAAIVNASRSLMLAWKKQGKDHEAYAEACRLEAISMRDALRSALGR
;
A
#
# COMPACT_ATOMS: atom_id res chain seq x y z
N MET A 1 -15.89 -27.20 16.30
CA MET A 1 -14.67 -26.38 16.12
C MET A 1 -15.06 -25.30 15.14
N GLU A 2 -15.30 -24.08 15.62
CA GLU A 2 -15.40 -22.92 14.72
C GLU A 2 -14.05 -22.77 14.03
N THR A 3 -14.02 -23.05 12.72
CA THR A 3 -12.90 -22.66 11.87
C THR A 3 -12.82 -21.14 11.93
N LYS A 4 -11.88 -20.61 12.72
CA LYS A 4 -11.56 -19.17 12.71
C LYS A 4 -11.23 -18.83 11.25
N THR A 5 -12.13 -18.14 10.57
CA THR A 5 -11.92 -17.64 9.21
C THR A 5 -10.66 -16.78 9.27
N MET A 6 -9.68 -17.09 8.43
CA MET A 6 -8.47 -16.26 8.35
C MET A 6 -8.92 -14.86 7.92
N ASP A 7 -8.69 -13.86 8.78
CA ASP A 7 -9.02 -12.46 8.46
C ASP A 7 -8.31 -12.07 7.16
N ASN A 8 -9.10 -11.73 6.14
CA ASN A 8 -8.57 -11.34 4.84
C ASN A 8 -8.02 -9.90 4.87
N PHE A 9 -7.31 -9.50 3.82
CA PHE A 9 -6.68 -8.19 3.75
C PHE A 9 -7.68 -7.03 3.95
N ALA A 10 -8.84 -7.10 3.30
CA ALA A 10 -9.84 -6.04 3.37
C ALA A 10 -10.40 -5.86 4.78
N ASP A 11 -10.69 -6.97 5.48
CA ASP A 11 -11.17 -6.94 6.86
C ASP A 11 -10.11 -6.33 7.78
N LYS A 12 -8.85 -6.76 7.66
CA LYS A 12 -7.73 -6.22 8.45
C LYS A 12 -7.57 -4.72 8.23
N LEU A 13 -7.63 -4.27 6.97
CA LEU A 13 -7.49 -2.86 6.63
C LEU A 13 -8.67 -2.03 7.15
N GLN A 14 -9.91 -2.49 6.96
CA GLN A 14 -11.11 -1.80 7.42
C GLN A 14 -11.12 -1.70 8.95
N LYS A 15 -10.87 -2.81 9.67
CA LYS A 15 -10.75 -2.82 11.13
C LYS A 15 -9.68 -1.82 11.60
N ARG A 16 -8.52 -1.75 10.94
CA ARG A 16 -7.45 -0.80 11.29
C ARG A 16 -7.86 0.66 11.03
N ILE A 17 -8.55 0.95 9.93
CA ILE A 17 -9.10 2.28 9.64
C ILE A 17 -10.09 2.71 10.71
N ASP A 18 -11.00 1.81 11.11
CA ASP A 18 -12.04 2.10 12.10
C ASP A 18 -11.43 2.33 13.49
N GLN A 19 -10.45 1.51 13.89
CA GLN A 19 -9.71 1.68 15.15
C GLN A 19 -8.99 3.03 15.24
N LEU A 20 -8.39 3.48 14.15
CA LEU A 20 -7.61 4.73 14.12
C LEU A 20 -8.47 5.95 13.77
N GLY A 21 -9.70 5.73 13.28
CA GLY A 21 -10.56 6.78 12.72
C GLY A 21 -9.88 7.55 11.60
N ASN A 22 -9.00 6.90 10.83
CA ASN A 22 -8.16 7.56 9.84
C ASN A 22 -7.99 6.72 8.57
N PRO A 23 -8.63 7.09 7.45
CA PRO A 23 -8.48 6.38 6.18
C PRO A 23 -7.28 6.90 5.36
N THR A 24 -6.25 7.45 6.00
CA THR A 24 -5.02 7.87 5.29
C THR A 24 -4.12 6.66 5.04
N CYS A 25 -3.40 6.67 3.92
CA CYS A 25 -2.27 5.79 3.66
C CYS A 25 -1.03 6.65 3.42
N ILE A 26 0.05 6.38 4.16
CA ILE A 26 1.33 7.05 3.92
C ILE A 26 2.01 6.44 2.70
N GLY A 27 2.12 7.21 1.63
CA GLY A 27 2.89 6.86 0.44
C GLY A 27 4.37 7.11 0.69
N LEU A 28 5.22 6.19 0.22
CA LEU A 28 6.68 6.34 0.27
C LEU A 28 7.25 6.28 -1.16
N ASP A 29 7.64 7.44 -1.69
CA ASP A 29 8.30 7.63 -2.99
C ASP A 29 9.61 8.44 -2.82
N PRO A 30 10.57 7.96 -2.00
CA PRO A 30 11.74 8.74 -1.64
C PRO A 30 12.68 8.92 -2.81
N MET A 31 13.24 10.13 -2.93
CA MET A 31 14.42 10.41 -3.73
C MET A 31 15.51 10.92 -2.81
N LEU A 32 16.79 10.68 -3.12
CA LEU A 32 17.90 11.27 -2.35
C LEU A 32 17.78 12.79 -2.22
N SER A 33 17.26 13.48 -3.25
CA SER A 33 17.00 14.93 -3.22
C SER A 33 15.87 15.37 -2.26
N TYR A 34 15.09 14.43 -1.74
CA TYR A 34 14.01 14.66 -0.79
C TYR A 34 14.47 14.53 0.65
N LEU A 35 15.57 13.80 0.89
CA LEU A 35 16.08 13.53 2.23
C LEU A 35 16.58 14.82 2.90
N PRO A 36 16.48 14.89 4.24
CA PRO A 36 17.13 15.91 5.04
C PRO A 36 18.65 15.99 4.74
N PRO A 37 19.23 17.20 4.61
CA PRO A 37 20.67 17.35 4.42
C PRO A 37 21.55 16.66 5.47
N SER A 38 21.08 16.50 6.70
CA SER A 38 21.80 15.77 7.76
C SER A 38 22.00 14.30 7.41
N LEU A 39 20.95 13.61 6.95
CA LEU A 39 21.06 12.21 6.51
C LEU A 39 22.00 12.05 5.30
N LEU A 40 21.99 13.01 4.38
CA LEU A 40 22.90 13.00 3.22
C LEU A 40 24.36 13.29 3.59
N LYS A 41 24.62 13.88 4.76
CA LYS A 41 25.98 14.07 5.31
C LYS A 41 26.42 12.87 6.13
N GLU A 42 25.49 12.19 6.78
CA GLU A 42 25.75 11.01 7.62
C GLU A 42 26.10 9.77 6.79
N TYR A 43 25.40 9.57 5.67
CA TYR A 43 25.55 8.37 4.84
C TYR A 43 26.17 8.69 3.48
N ASP A 44 27.16 7.89 3.08
CA ASP A 44 27.77 7.99 1.75
C ASP A 44 26.88 7.36 0.67
N CYS A 45 25.92 8.14 0.17
CA CYS A 45 24.98 7.74 -0.87
C CYS A 45 25.63 7.54 -2.27
N ALA A 46 26.96 7.70 -2.41
CA ALA A 46 27.66 7.23 -3.60
C ALA A 46 27.86 5.69 -3.58
N GLN A 47 27.72 5.08 -2.40
CA GLN A 47 27.81 3.62 -2.21
C GLN A 47 26.41 3.03 -2.00
N GLU A 48 26.25 1.78 -2.41
CA GLU A 48 25.01 1.01 -2.22
C GLU A 48 24.57 0.97 -0.76
N GLU A 49 25.52 0.80 0.17
CA GLU A 49 25.24 0.73 1.60
C GLU A 49 24.73 2.06 2.16
N GLY A 50 25.31 3.20 1.74
CA GLY A 50 24.84 4.51 2.18
C GLY A 50 23.46 4.84 1.62
N ILE A 51 23.15 4.43 0.38
CA ILE A 51 21.79 4.51 -0.17
C ILE A 51 20.81 3.70 0.70
N TYR A 52 21.16 2.45 1.02
CA TYR A 52 20.33 1.59 1.87
C TYR A 52 20.06 2.25 3.23
N GLN A 53 21.11 2.74 3.89
CA GLN A 53 21.02 3.36 5.22
C GLN A 53 20.19 4.64 5.18
N ALA A 54 20.47 5.55 4.23
CA ALA A 54 19.77 6.83 4.12
C ALA A 54 18.28 6.66 3.83
N LEU A 55 17.91 5.82 2.87
CA LEU A 55 16.51 5.57 2.53
C LEU A 55 15.77 4.84 3.65
N SER A 56 16.42 3.86 4.29
CA SER A 56 15.82 3.12 5.41
C SER A 56 15.58 4.02 6.61
N HIS A 57 16.58 4.83 7.01
CA HIS A 57 16.47 5.76 8.13
C HIS A 57 15.31 6.72 7.90
N PHE A 58 15.34 7.47 6.78
CA PHE A 58 14.31 8.46 6.48
C PHE A 58 12.90 7.86 6.48
N CYS A 59 12.68 6.76 5.76
CA CYS A 59 11.35 6.17 5.67
C CYS A 59 10.90 5.51 6.99
N CYS A 60 11.80 4.86 7.74
CA CYS A 60 11.44 4.25 9.02
C CYS A 60 11.05 5.30 10.07
N ASP A 61 11.72 6.44 10.10
CA ASP A 61 11.38 7.56 10.99
C ASP A 61 9.99 8.09 10.70
N LEU A 62 9.65 8.27 9.42
CA LEU A 62 8.30 8.67 9.01
C LEU A 62 7.24 7.65 9.48
N LEU A 63 7.51 6.35 9.35
CA LEU A 63 6.60 5.31 9.81
C LEU A 63 6.41 5.33 11.33
N VAL A 64 7.50 5.43 12.10
CA VAL A 64 7.43 5.52 13.57
C VAL A 64 6.58 6.73 13.99
N ALA A 65 6.76 7.87 13.32
CA ALA A 65 6.05 9.10 13.63
C ALA A 65 4.53 9.04 13.39
N VAL A 66 4.03 8.09 12.59
CA VAL A 66 2.61 7.99 12.20
C VAL A 66 1.94 6.66 12.52
N ALA A 67 2.66 5.70 13.12
CA ALA A 67 2.20 4.32 13.32
C ALA A 67 0.90 4.19 14.12
N ASP A 68 0.69 5.09 15.08
CA ASP A 68 -0.51 5.18 15.93
C ASP A 68 -1.62 6.03 15.30
N LEU A 69 -1.41 6.55 14.09
CA LEU A 69 -2.35 7.41 13.39
C LEU A 69 -2.81 6.85 12.04
N VAL A 70 -1.95 6.12 11.34
CA VAL A 70 -2.16 5.73 9.94
C VAL A 70 -2.22 4.20 9.82
N PRO A 71 -3.26 3.63 9.18
CA PRO A 71 -3.47 2.18 9.10
C PRO A 71 -2.49 1.46 8.17
N ALA A 72 -2.00 2.13 7.12
CA ALA A 72 -1.25 1.47 6.06
C ALA A 72 -0.17 2.37 5.45
N VAL A 73 0.90 1.74 4.96
CA VAL A 73 1.96 2.33 4.13
C VAL A 73 1.84 1.83 2.69
N LYS A 74 2.14 2.69 1.73
CA LYS A 74 2.22 2.33 0.31
C LYS A 74 3.54 2.73 -0.36
N PRO A 75 4.61 1.91 -0.26
CA PRO A 75 5.86 2.15 -0.96
C PRO A 75 5.68 2.07 -2.49
N GLN A 76 6.17 3.07 -3.22
CA GLN A 76 6.24 3.05 -4.68
C GLN A 76 7.53 2.36 -5.12
N MET A 77 7.41 1.16 -5.65
CA MET A 77 8.58 0.29 -5.90
C MET A 77 9.60 0.92 -6.84
N ALA A 78 9.14 1.63 -7.88
CA ALA A 78 10.01 2.29 -8.86
C ALA A 78 11.04 3.24 -8.21
N TYR A 79 10.69 3.88 -7.08
CA TYR A 79 11.59 4.81 -6.38
C TYR A 79 12.70 4.09 -5.62
N PHE A 80 12.55 2.80 -5.34
CA PHE A 80 13.58 1.96 -4.74
C PHE A 80 14.36 1.21 -5.81
N GLU A 81 13.67 0.71 -6.85
CA GLU A 81 14.27 0.01 -7.98
C GLU A 81 15.37 0.84 -8.68
N GLN A 82 15.15 2.16 -8.83
CA GLN A 82 16.15 3.06 -9.45
C GLN A 82 17.50 3.11 -8.72
N TYR A 83 17.54 2.69 -7.45
CA TYR A 83 18.74 2.69 -6.61
C TYR A 83 19.37 1.29 -6.46
N GLY A 84 18.98 0.34 -7.32
CA GLY A 84 19.55 -1.01 -7.33
C GLY A 84 19.35 -1.76 -6.01
N LEU A 85 20.33 -2.59 -5.63
CA LEU A 85 20.23 -3.43 -4.43
C LEU A 85 20.10 -2.61 -3.15
N GLY A 86 20.74 -1.44 -3.04
CA GLY A 86 20.62 -0.55 -1.89
C GLY A 86 19.18 -0.09 -1.67
N GLY A 87 18.51 0.33 -2.74
CA GLY A 87 17.09 0.68 -2.71
C GLY A 87 16.19 -0.52 -2.39
N MET A 88 16.44 -1.68 -2.99
CA MET A 88 15.64 -2.89 -2.72
C MET A 88 15.82 -3.41 -1.29
N ARG A 89 17.02 -3.32 -0.72
CA ARG A 89 17.29 -3.59 0.70
C ARG A 89 16.54 -2.61 1.61
N ALA A 90 16.50 -1.33 1.25
CA ALA A 90 15.74 -0.33 1.99
C ALA A 90 14.24 -0.63 1.94
N LEU A 91 13.69 -0.98 0.76
CA LEU A 91 12.30 -1.39 0.63
C LEU A 91 11.96 -2.56 1.57
N ARG A 92 12.82 -3.60 1.62
CA ARG A 92 12.63 -4.72 2.56
C ARG A 92 12.64 -4.27 4.03
N ALA A 93 13.58 -3.40 4.41
CA ALA A 93 13.65 -2.88 5.78
C ALA A 93 12.39 -2.09 6.16
N ILE A 94 11.86 -1.29 5.23
CA ILE A 94 10.62 -0.50 5.41
C ILE A 94 9.41 -1.43 5.57
N ILE A 95 9.29 -2.47 4.74
CA ILE A 95 8.23 -3.50 4.88
C ILE A 95 8.29 -4.14 6.27
N ALA A 96 9.48 -4.56 6.71
CA ALA A 96 9.67 -5.18 8.02
C ALA A 96 9.32 -4.21 9.16
N LYS A 97 9.72 -2.93 9.04
CA LYS A 97 9.42 -1.90 10.02
C LYS A 97 7.92 -1.62 10.12
N ALA A 98 7.24 -1.45 9.00
CA ALA A 98 5.79 -1.23 8.95
C ALA A 98 5.02 -2.36 9.64
N ARG A 99 5.40 -3.61 9.37
CA ARG A 99 4.81 -4.79 10.04
C ARG A 99 5.04 -4.78 11.55
N SER A 100 6.26 -4.45 12.00
CA SER A 100 6.56 -4.33 13.44
C SER A 100 5.75 -3.23 14.15
N LEU A 101 5.24 -2.27 13.38
CA LEU A 101 4.41 -1.16 13.84
C LEU A 101 2.91 -1.44 13.66
N ASN A 102 2.52 -2.67 13.31
CA ASN A 102 1.13 -3.05 13.03
C ASN A 102 0.47 -2.18 11.94
N MET A 103 1.25 -1.80 10.92
CA MET A 103 0.75 -1.13 9.72
C MET A 103 0.64 -2.14 8.58
N LEU A 104 -0.41 -2.02 7.78
CA LEU A 104 -0.60 -2.82 6.57
C LEU A 104 0.31 -2.26 5.46
N VAL A 105 0.89 -3.14 4.65
CA VAL A 105 1.82 -2.82 3.57
C VAL A 105 1.17 -3.05 2.22
N ILE A 106 0.98 -1.99 1.46
CA ILE A 106 0.49 -2.04 0.08
C ILE A 106 1.67 -1.74 -0.85
N LEU A 107 2.20 -2.72 -1.56
CA LEU A 107 3.24 -2.44 -2.54
C LEU A 107 2.62 -1.85 -3.81
N ASP A 108 3.09 -0.68 -4.21
CA ASP A 108 2.69 -0.09 -5.48
C ASP A 108 3.70 -0.48 -6.57
N GLY A 109 3.47 -1.64 -7.18
CA GLY A 109 4.33 -2.23 -8.21
C GLY A 109 3.70 -2.30 -9.59
N LYS A 110 2.36 -2.12 -9.70
CA LYS A 110 1.57 -2.15 -10.95
C LYS A 110 1.92 -3.32 -11.86
N ARG A 111 2.18 -4.51 -11.27
CA ARG A 111 2.63 -5.68 -12.04
C ARG A 111 1.55 -6.11 -13.02
N ASN A 112 1.98 -6.55 -14.20
CA ASN A 112 1.13 -7.02 -15.28
C ASN A 112 1.96 -7.94 -16.17
N ASP A 113 1.54 -9.18 -16.26
CA ASP A 113 2.09 -10.22 -17.12
C ASP A 113 1.04 -11.34 -17.21
N ILE A 114 1.36 -12.46 -17.87
CA ILE A 114 0.48 -13.63 -17.96
C ILE A 114 1.20 -14.91 -17.53
N GLY A 115 0.41 -15.96 -17.27
CA GLY A 115 0.91 -17.32 -17.06
C GLY A 115 1.96 -17.42 -15.95
N SER A 116 3.08 -18.07 -16.26
CA SER A 116 4.14 -18.35 -15.28
C SER A 116 4.81 -17.09 -14.73
N THR A 117 4.91 -16.01 -15.52
CA THR A 117 5.50 -14.75 -15.06
C THR A 117 4.58 -14.03 -14.07
N ALA A 118 3.28 -13.98 -14.35
CA ALA A 118 2.30 -13.47 -13.39
C ALA A 118 2.32 -14.27 -12.08
N ALA A 119 2.47 -15.60 -12.17
CA ALA A 119 2.61 -16.45 -10.99
C ALA A 119 3.92 -16.20 -10.21
N ALA A 120 5.02 -15.87 -10.89
CA ALA A 120 6.26 -15.49 -10.23
C ALA A 120 6.10 -14.17 -9.46
N TYR A 121 5.45 -13.17 -10.06
CA TYR A 121 5.12 -11.92 -9.36
C TYR A 121 4.19 -12.17 -8.18
N SER A 122 3.14 -12.99 -8.33
CA SER A 122 2.20 -13.23 -7.23
C SER A 122 2.88 -13.89 -6.03
N ARG A 123 3.74 -14.89 -6.25
CA ARG A 123 4.56 -15.48 -5.17
C ARG A 123 5.55 -14.49 -4.57
N ALA A 124 6.19 -13.66 -5.39
CA ALA A 124 7.16 -12.67 -4.92
C ALA A 124 6.55 -11.61 -4.00
N TYR A 125 5.27 -11.30 -4.09
CA TYR A 125 4.68 -10.21 -3.30
C TYR A 125 3.57 -10.65 -2.35
N LEU A 126 2.90 -11.78 -2.61
CA LEU A 126 1.67 -12.18 -1.90
C LEU A 126 1.75 -13.62 -1.35
N SER A 127 2.93 -14.20 -1.21
CA SER A 127 3.12 -15.46 -0.49
C SER A 127 2.72 -15.33 1.00
N ALA A 128 2.59 -16.46 1.70
CA ALA A 128 2.44 -16.46 3.15
C ALA A 128 3.62 -15.75 3.82
N ASP A 129 3.36 -15.13 4.98
CA ASP A 129 4.36 -14.55 5.87
C ASP A 129 4.10 -14.99 7.32
N ASP A 130 5.15 -14.98 8.15
CA ASP A 130 5.07 -15.33 9.58
C ASP A 130 4.45 -14.22 10.44
N ARG A 131 3.50 -13.45 9.90
CA ARG A 131 2.86 -12.40 10.70
C ARG A 131 2.02 -13.04 11.80
N PRO A 132 2.24 -12.70 13.09
CA PRO A 132 1.41 -13.23 14.15
C PRO A 132 -0.02 -12.73 13.95
N ASP A 133 -0.97 -13.67 13.78
CA ASP A 133 -2.40 -13.39 13.80
C ASP A 133 -2.75 -12.80 15.17
N ASP A 134 -3.17 -11.53 15.21
CA ASP A 134 -3.48 -10.76 16.41
C ASP A 134 -2.37 -10.74 17.48
N ALA A 135 -1.58 -9.67 17.47
CA ALA A 135 -0.91 -9.22 18.68
C ALA A 135 -1.99 -8.75 19.68
N GLY A 136 -2.52 -9.68 20.47
CA GLY A 136 -3.22 -9.35 21.69
C GLY A 136 -2.40 -8.33 22.49
N GLU A 137 -3.09 -7.25 22.89
CA GLU A 137 -2.60 -6.13 23.68
C GLU A 137 -1.36 -6.45 24.51
N THR A 138 -0.19 -6.09 23.99
CA THR A 138 0.97 -5.83 24.82
C THR A 138 1.64 -4.57 24.29
N THR A 139 1.27 -3.45 24.90
CA THR A 139 1.94 -2.15 24.80
C THR A 139 3.41 -2.31 25.22
N ARG A 140 4.27 -2.70 24.28
CA ARG A 140 5.72 -2.57 24.45
C ARG A 140 6.07 -1.10 24.22
N LYS A 141 6.69 -0.49 25.23
CA LYS A 141 7.27 0.86 25.14
C LYS A 141 8.08 0.99 23.85
N LEU A 142 7.73 1.99 23.05
CA LEU A 142 8.48 2.40 21.85
C LEU A 142 9.84 2.94 22.29
N ASP A 143 10.88 2.10 22.21
CA ASP A 143 12.26 2.58 22.35
C ASP A 143 12.62 3.39 21.09
N SER A 144 13.04 4.64 21.27
CA SER A 144 13.35 5.63 20.23
C SER A 144 14.62 5.34 19.44
N GLY A 145 15.22 4.16 19.59
CA GLY A 145 16.40 3.74 18.85
C GLY A 145 16.00 2.96 17.60
N VAL A 146 16.08 3.57 16.42
CA VAL A 146 15.98 2.85 15.15
C VAL A 146 17.17 1.89 15.05
N ARG A 147 16.97 0.63 15.47
CA ARG A 147 17.86 -0.46 15.06
C ARG A 147 17.39 -0.92 13.68
N LEU A 148 18.14 -0.55 12.65
CA LEU A 148 18.04 -1.23 11.36
C LEU A 148 18.21 -2.74 11.60
N PRO A 149 17.45 -3.62 10.93
CA PRO A 149 17.63 -5.05 11.10
C PRO A 149 19.06 -5.41 10.67
N ASN A 150 19.94 -5.68 11.64
CA ASN A 150 21.18 -6.38 11.35
C ASN A 150 20.79 -7.74 10.79
N GLU A 151 21.44 -8.09 9.68
CA GLU A 151 21.37 -9.33 8.92
C GLU A 151 20.54 -10.45 9.57
N ILE A 152 19.53 -10.92 8.82
CA ILE A 152 18.73 -12.08 9.18
C ILE A 152 19.69 -13.25 9.41
N SER A 153 19.79 -13.69 10.67
CA SER A 153 20.53 -14.88 11.06
C SER A 153 20.01 -16.06 10.25
N ALA A 154 20.77 -16.48 9.23
CA ALA A 154 20.50 -17.69 8.49
C ALA A 154 20.47 -18.87 9.46
N LYS A 155 19.28 -19.41 9.75
CA LYS A 155 19.18 -20.70 10.44
C LYS A 155 19.80 -21.74 9.51
N GLN A 156 20.99 -22.23 9.86
CA GLN A 156 21.59 -23.39 9.21
C GLN A 156 20.69 -24.61 9.44
N SER A 157 19.88 -24.95 8.43
CA SER A 157 19.16 -26.21 8.35
C SER A 157 20.08 -27.25 7.73
N SER A 158 20.37 -28.33 8.46
CA SER A 158 21.16 -29.47 8.00
C SER A 158 20.51 -30.09 6.76
N ALA A 159 21.21 -30.07 5.63
CA ALA A 159 20.76 -30.65 4.37
C ALA A 159 20.56 -32.17 4.49
N LYS A 160 19.30 -32.61 4.37
CA LYS A 160 18.92 -34.00 4.05
C LYS A 160 17.86 -33.93 2.96
N ASP A 161 18.24 -34.37 1.75
CA ASP A 161 17.36 -34.62 0.60
C ASP A 161 16.21 -33.63 0.39
N THR A 162 16.52 -32.34 0.41
CA THR A 162 15.51 -31.31 0.19
C THR A 162 15.25 -31.21 -1.31
N VAL A 163 14.09 -31.66 -1.76
CA VAL A 163 13.55 -31.21 -3.06
C VAL A 163 13.52 -29.69 -3.02
N LEU A 164 14.34 -29.04 -3.84
CA LEU A 164 14.31 -27.59 -4.01
C LEU A 164 12.92 -27.24 -4.55
N ASN A 165 12.11 -26.63 -3.70
CA ASN A 165 10.77 -26.21 -4.04
C ASN A 165 10.70 -24.68 -3.95
N ASP A 166 10.48 -24.02 -5.08
CA ASP A 166 10.34 -22.56 -5.16
C ASP A 166 9.21 -22.03 -4.26
N HIS A 167 8.26 -22.89 -3.86
CA HIS A 167 7.20 -22.56 -2.92
C HIS A 167 7.64 -22.50 -1.45
N ALA A 168 8.85 -22.95 -1.11
CA ALA A 168 9.36 -23.00 0.27
C ALA A 168 10.27 -21.80 0.65
N ILE A 169 10.53 -20.88 -0.28
CA ILE A 169 11.37 -19.70 -0.05
C ILE A 169 10.49 -18.55 0.45
N GLU A 170 10.75 -18.06 1.67
CA GLU A 170 10.10 -16.85 2.18
C GLU A 170 10.42 -15.67 1.25
N SER A 171 9.39 -15.02 0.72
CA SER A 171 9.63 -13.96 -0.24
C SER A 171 10.24 -12.70 0.40
N PHE A 172 11.26 -12.16 -0.29
CA PHE A 172 12.00 -10.96 0.06
C PHE A 172 11.11 -9.71 0.26
N LEU A 173 9.95 -9.64 -0.41
CA LEU A 173 9.07 -8.45 -0.45
C LEU A 173 7.60 -8.78 -0.18
N THR A 174 7.32 -9.80 0.63
CA THR A 174 5.93 -10.12 0.97
C THR A 174 5.20 -8.88 1.48
N ALA A 175 3.98 -8.64 1.03
CA ALA A 175 3.14 -7.51 1.38
C ALA A 175 1.78 -7.98 1.89
N ASP A 176 0.90 -7.04 2.23
CA ASP A 176 -0.53 -7.32 2.44
C ASP A 176 -1.32 -7.22 1.14
N ALA A 177 -0.96 -6.25 0.31
CA ALA A 177 -1.55 -6.08 -0.99
C ALA A 177 -0.55 -5.55 -2.02
N LEU A 178 -0.88 -5.74 -3.29
CA LEU A 178 -0.10 -5.29 -4.43
C LEU A 178 -0.99 -4.53 -5.41
N THR A 179 -0.51 -3.42 -5.97
CA THR A 179 -1.16 -2.81 -7.14
C THR A 179 -0.85 -3.60 -8.41
N VAL A 180 -1.86 -3.87 -9.22
CA VAL A 180 -1.73 -4.62 -10.49
C VAL A 180 -2.37 -3.85 -11.63
N ASN A 181 -1.84 -4.01 -12.84
CA ASN A 181 -2.50 -3.51 -14.04
C ASN A 181 -3.21 -4.69 -14.72
N ALA A 182 -4.54 -4.64 -14.78
CA ALA A 182 -5.40 -5.73 -15.21
C ALA A 182 -5.72 -5.73 -16.72
N TYR A 183 -4.96 -4.98 -17.51
CA TYR A 183 -5.20 -4.84 -18.96
C TYR A 183 -5.23 -6.18 -19.71
N LEU A 184 -4.43 -7.17 -19.28
CA LEU A 184 -4.35 -8.50 -19.92
C LEU A 184 -5.51 -9.44 -19.54
N GLY A 185 -6.48 -8.97 -18.75
CA GLY A 185 -7.66 -9.73 -18.36
C GLY A 185 -7.39 -10.76 -17.25
N LEU A 186 -8.29 -11.72 -17.12
CA LEU A 186 -8.29 -12.68 -16.01
C LEU A 186 -7.00 -13.51 -15.95
N ASP A 187 -6.43 -13.91 -17.09
CA ASP A 187 -5.20 -14.74 -17.12
C ASP A 187 -4.00 -14.05 -16.46
N GLY A 188 -3.95 -12.71 -16.52
CA GLY A 188 -2.92 -11.93 -15.84
C GLY A 188 -3.20 -11.66 -14.36
N ILE A 189 -4.45 -11.85 -13.91
CA ILE A 189 -4.91 -11.53 -12.56
C ILE A 189 -5.11 -12.77 -11.69
N GLN A 190 -5.51 -13.89 -12.29
CA GLN A 190 -5.81 -15.15 -11.61
C GLN A 190 -4.69 -15.61 -10.67
N PRO A 191 -3.39 -15.59 -11.05
CA PRO A 191 -2.32 -16.01 -10.15
C PRO A 191 -2.21 -15.14 -8.87
N PHE A 192 -2.65 -13.88 -8.93
CA PHE A 192 -2.71 -13.01 -7.76
C PHE A 192 -3.94 -13.33 -6.91
N LEU A 193 -5.10 -13.57 -7.52
CA LEU A 193 -6.31 -13.99 -6.80
C LEU A 193 -6.10 -15.29 -6.01
N GLU A 194 -5.35 -16.23 -6.58
CA GLU A 194 -4.97 -17.48 -5.91
C GLU A 194 -4.14 -17.24 -4.65
N GLN A 195 -3.15 -16.35 -4.71
CA GLN A 195 -2.35 -15.97 -3.53
C GLN A 195 -3.18 -15.18 -2.50
N CYS A 196 -4.06 -14.28 -2.95
CA CYS A 196 -5.00 -13.57 -2.08
C CYS A 196 -5.87 -14.54 -1.28
N ARG A 197 -6.44 -15.55 -1.95
CA ARG A 197 -7.28 -16.57 -1.32
C ARG A 197 -6.49 -17.46 -0.37
N ALA A 198 -5.30 -17.89 -0.76
CA ALA A 198 -4.49 -18.81 0.02
C ALA A 198 -3.91 -18.16 1.30
N ASN A 199 -3.54 -16.88 1.22
CA ASN A 199 -2.71 -16.22 2.24
C ASN A 199 -3.37 -15.00 2.88
N GLY A 200 -4.67 -14.79 2.66
CA GLY A 200 -5.42 -13.63 3.19
C GLY A 200 -4.89 -12.28 2.69
N LYS A 201 -4.36 -12.24 1.47
CA LYS A 201 -3.77 -11.03 0.84
C LYS A 201 -4.79 -10.31 -0.04
N GLY A 202 -4.41 -9.15 -0.57
CA GLY A 202 -5.23 -8.37 -1.49
C GLY A 202 -4.50 -7.86 -2.72
N ILE A 203 -5.27 -7.28 -3.64
CA ILE A 203 -4.74 -6.51 -4.77
C ILE A 203 -5.54 -5.24 -4.96
N PHE A 204 -4.92 -4.22 -5.57
CA PHE A 204 -5.62 -3.06 -6.11
C PHE A 204 -5.38 -2.98 -7.62
N ALA A 205 -6.39 -3.30 -8.41
CA ALA A 205 -6.31 -3.22 -9.86
C ALA A 205 -6.48 -1.78 -10.35
N LEU A 206 -5.67 -1.35 -11.32
CA LEU A 206 -5.85 -0.04 -11.95
C LEU A 206 -7.20 0.03 -12.66
N CYS A 207 -8.03 1.03 -12.31
CA CYS A 207 -9.35 1.25 -12.89
C CYS A 207 -9.45 2.63 -13.56
N ARG A 208 -9.64 3.70 -12.78
CA ARG A 208 -9.65 5.09 -13.28
C ARG A 208 -8.57 5.91 -12.57
N THR A 209 -7.46 6.20 -13.23
CA THR A 209 -6.32 6.92 -12.62
C THR A 209 -6.46 8.44 -12.72
N SER A 210 -5.70 9.18 -11.92
CA SER A 210 -5.80 10.66 -11.81
C SER A 210 -4.89 11.45 -12.77
N ASN A 211 -4.07 10.78 -13.59
CA ASN A 211 -3.14 11.46 -14.49
C ASN A 211 -3.85 12.15 -15.67
N PRO A 212 -3.26 13.23 -16.24
CA PRO A 212 -3.89 14.01 -17.32
C PRO A 212 -4.28 13.19 -18.56
N SER A 213 -3.43 12.27 -18.99
CA SER A 213 -3.63 11.40 -20.17
C SER A 213 -4.48 10.16 -19.91
N ALA A 214 -5.11 10.03 -18.73
CA ALA A 214 -5.85 8.83 -18.41
C ALA A 214 -7.01 8.56 -19.39
N GLY A 215 -7.61 9.63 -19.93
CA GLY A 215 -8.70 9.53 -20.90
C GLY A 215 -8.32 8.94 -22.27
N ASP A 216 -7.03 8.89 -22.62
CA ASP A 216 -6.56 8.36 -23.91
C ASP A 216 -7.00 6.91 -24.15
N LEU A 217 -7.09 6.14 -23.07
CA LEU A 217 -7.57 4.76 -23.10
C LEU A 217 -8.81 4.57 -22.22
N GLN A 218 -8.81 5.14 -21.01
CA GLN A 218 -9.80 4.79 -19.99
C GLN A 218 -11.20 5.34 -20.34
N ASP A 219 -11.26 6.46 -21.04
CA ASP A 219 -12.51 7.14 -21.43
C ASP A 219 -12.93 6.78 -22.87
N LEU A 220 -12.32 5.75 -23.50
CA LEU A 220 -12.81 5.23 -24.78
C LEU A 220 -14.13 4.49 -24.57
N GLU A 221 -15.06 4.69 -25.50
CA GLU A 221 -16.37 4.04 -25.51
C GLU A 221 -16.29 2.66 -26.18
N LEU A 222 -16.83 1.65 -25.51
CA LEU A 222 -16.99 0.29 -26.01
C LEU A 222 -18.27 0.18 -26.85
N ALA A 223 -18.39 -0.89 -27.64
CA ALA A 223 -19.54 -1.13 -28.49
C ALA A 223 -20.89 -1.24 -27.72
N ASP A 224 -20.85 -1.51 -26.42
CA ASP A 224 -22.02 -1.58 -25.54
C ASP A 224 -22.33 -0.27 -24.79
N GLY A 225 -21.62 0.82 -25.12
CA GLY A 225 -21.80 2.15 -24.55
C GLY A 225 -21.09 2.38 -23.21
N ARG A 226 -20.44 1.37 -22.63
CA ARG A 226 -19.58 1.56 -21.45
C ARG A 226 -18.27 2.23 -21.83
N LEU A 227 -17.68 2.97 -20.89
CA LEU A 227 -16.29 3.39 -21.02
C LEU A 227 -15.34 2.26 -20.60
N VAL A 228 -14.11 2.24 -21.12
CA VAL A 228 -13.12 1.20 -20.78
C VAL A 228 -12.91 1.07 -19.26
N TYR A 229 -12.85 2.18 -18.51
CA TYR A 229 -12.70 2.09 -17.05
C TYR A 229 -13.92 1.49 -16.35
N GLU A 230 -15.12 1.63 -16.93
CA GLU A 230 -16.34 1.06 -16.40
C GLU A 230 -16.38 -0.45 -16.62
N ALA A 231 -15.97 -0.92 -17.79
CA ALA A 231 -15.81 -2.36 -18.05
C ALA A 231 -14.73 -2.97 -17.13
N MET A 232 -13.63 -2.25 -16.89
CA MET A 232 -12.62 -2.66 -15.93
C MET A 232 -13.19 -2.74 -14.49
N ALA A 233 -14.02 -1.78 -14.09
CA ALA A 233 -14.69 -1.82 -12.79
C ALA A 233 -15.60 -3.04 -12.64
N ASP A 234 -16.35 -3.40 -13.68
CA ASP A 234 -17.21 -4.58 -13.67
C ASP A 234 -16.40 -5.88 -13.56
N LEU A 235 -15.25 -5.97 -14.23
CA LEU A 235 -14.32 -7.09 -14.11
C LEU A 235 -13.76 -7.21 -12.68
N ILE A 236 -13.30 -6.09 -12.10
CA ILE A 236 -12.79 -6.02 -10.73
C ILE A 236 -13.86 -6.45 -9.72
N ALA A 237 -15.10 -5.98 -9.89
CA ALA A 237 -16.23 -6.39 -9.07
C ALA A 237 -16.46 -7.90 -9.15
N THR A 238 -16.44 -8.45 -10.37
CA THR A 238 -16.63 -9.88 -10.63
C THR A 238 -15.55 -10.73 -9.97
N TRP A 239 -14.27 -10.40 -10.18
CA TRP A 239 -13.14 -11.14 -9.59
C TRP A 239 -13.10 -11.07 -8.06
N GLY A 240 -13.66 -10.01 -7.48
CA GLY A 240 -13.69 -9.78 -6.05
C GLY A 240 -14.76 -10.55 -5.27
N GLN A 241 -15.75 -11.15 -5.94
CA GLN A 241 -16.91 -11.78 -5.27
C GLN A 241 -16.50 -12.86 -4.26
N ASP A 242 -15.57 -13.73 -4.63
CA ASP A 242 -15.10 -14.83 -3.79
C ASP A 242 -14.12 -14.41 -2.68
N LEU A 243 -13.78 -13.12 -2.62
CA LEU A 243 -12.81 -12.55 -1.68
C LEU A 243 -13.44 -11.46 -0.80
N ILE A 244 -14.77 -11.41 -0.73
CA ILE A 244 -15.53 -10.59 0.22
C ILE A 244 -15.34 -11.15 1.63
N GLY A 245 -14.86 -10.30 2.54
CA GLY A 245 -14.64 -10.63 3.94
C GLY A 245 -15.85 -10.43 4.83
N GLU A 246 -15.63 -10.57 6.14
CA GLU A 246 -16.65 -10.41 7.17
C GLU A 246 -17.19 -8.98 7.25
N THR A 247 -16.38 -7.99 6.87
CA THR A 247 -16.80 -6.58 6.77
C THR A 247 -17.66 -6.30 5.53
N GLY A 248 -17.92 -7.30 4.68
CA GLY A 248 -18.62 -7.13 3.41
C GLY A 248 -17.77 -6.46 2.32
N ILE A 249 -16.46 -6.35 2.53
CA ILE A 249 -15.51 -5.72 1.62
C ILE A 249 -14.58 -6.77 1.01
N SER A 250 -14.36 -6.68 -0.31
CA SER A 250 -13.49 -7.55 -1.07
C SER A 250 -12.02 -7.17 -0.93
N SER A 251 -11.16 -8.19 -0.79
CA SER A 251 -9.69 -8.04 -0.89
C SER A 251 -9.19 -7.76 -2.32
N VAL A 252 -10.09 -7.75 -3.31
CA VAL A 252 -9.84 -7.22 -4.65
C VAL A 252 -10.38 -5.80 -4.72
N GLY A 253 -9.48 -4.84 -4.62
CA GLY A 253 -9.77 -3.41 -4.70
C GLY A 253 -9.50 -2.80 -6.08
N ALA A 254 -9.84 -1.52 -6.20
CA ALA A 254 -9.60 -0.71 -7.38
C ALA A 254 -8.76 0.53 -7.04
N VAL A 255 -7.85 0.93 -7.93
CA VAL A 255 -7.22 2.26 -7.89
C VAL A 255 -8.14 3.23 -8.62
N VAL A 256 -8.69 4.19 -7.87
CA VAL A 256 -9.66 5.18 -8.37
C VAL A 256 -9.21 6.58 -7.95
N GLY A 257 -8.87 7.43 -8.91
CA GLY A 257 -8.41 8.79 -8.69
C GLY A 257 -9.51 9.71 -8.16
N ALA A 258 -9.14 10.63 -7.26
CA ALA A 258 -10.06 11.62 -6.68
C ALA A 258 -10.37 12.80 -7.61
N THR A 259 -9.68 12.95 -8.75
CA THR A 259 -9.82 14.11 -9.65
C THR A 259 -11.23 14.27 -10.23
N TRP A 260 -12.01 13.18 -10.33
CA TRP A 260 -13.33 13.16 -10.94
C TRP A 260 -14.39 12.61 -9.97
N PRO A 261 -14.90 13.41 -9.02
CA PRO A 261 -15.82 12.95 -7.98
C PRO A 261 -17.08 12.25 -8.51
N GLN A 262 -17.62 12.70 -9.65
CA GLN A 262 -18.80 12.08 -10.24
C GLN A 262 -18.50 10.67 -10.77
N GLN A 263 -17.36 10.48 -11.43
CA GLN A 263 -16.91 9.16 -11.88
C GLN A 263 -16.64 8.24 -10.69
N ALA A 264 -16.00 8.74 -9.63
CA ALA A 264 -15.77 7.98 -8.40
C ALA A 264 -17.09 7.49 -7.76
N ARG A 265 -18.12 8.34 -7.71
CA ARG A 265 -19.47 7.93 -7.23
C ARG A 265 -20.13 6.89 -8.13
N SER A 266 -20.00 7.03 -9.45
CA SER A 266 -20.51 6.04 -10.41
C SER A 266 -19.82 4.68 -10.22
N LEU A 267 -18.49 4.70 -10.11
CA LEU A 267 -17.68 3.51 -9.85
C LEU A 267 -18.01 2.87 -8.50
N ARG A 268 -18.26 3.66 -7.44
CA ARG A 268 -18.70 3.13 -6.15
C ARG A 268 -20.04 2.38 -6.25
N LYS A 269 -20.97 2.83 -7.10
CA LYS A 269 -22.23 2.09 -7.35
C LYS A 269 -22.00 0.77 -8.07
N ARG A 270 -21.04 0.73 -9.02
CA ARG A 270 -20.66 -0.50 -9.76
C ARG A 270 -19.86 -1.49 -8.89
N MET A 271 -19.07 -0.98 -7.96
CA MET A 271 -18.19 -1.74 -7.07
C MET A 271 -18.58 -1.52 -5.59
N PRO A 272 -19.77 -1.96 -5.14
CA PRO A 272 -20.25 -1.69 -3.79
C PRO A 272 -19.41 -2.38 -2.71
N HIS A 273 -18.80 -3.52 -3.04
CA HIS A 273 -18.00 -4.32 -2.12
C HIS A 273 -16.49 -4.13 -2.26
N ASN A 274 -15.98 -3.44 -3.29
CA ASN A 274 -14.53 -3.38 -3.52
C ASN A 274 -13.88 -2.23 -2.75
N PHE A 275 -12.67 -2.45 -2.23
CA PHE A 275 -11.89 -1.40 -1.57
C PHE A 275 -11.33 -0.41 -2.61
N PHE A 276 -11.44 0.91 -2.39
CA PHE A 276 -10.83 1.91 -3.27
C PHE A 276 -9.52 2.44 -2.68
N LEU A 277 -8.43 2.30 -3.44
CA LEU A 277 -7.20 3.03 -3.19
C LEU A 277 -7.24 4.34 -3.98
N ILE A 278 -7.28 5.46 -3.26
CA ILE A 278 -7.44 6.79 -3.83
C ILE A 278 -6.10 7.52 -3.81
N PRO A 279 -5.37 7.61 -4.93
CA PRO A 279 -4.14 8.37 -5.00
C PRO A 279 -4.41 9.88 -5.14
N GLY A 280 -3.42 10.67 -4.73
CA GLY A 280 -3.31 12.07 -5.19
C GLY A 280 -3.82 13.14 -4.23
N PHE A 281 -4.19 12.81 -3.00
CA PHE A 281 -4.60 13.81 -2.01
C PHE A 281 -3.47 14.82 -1.73
N GLY A 282 -3.81 16.12 -1.75
CA GLY A 282 -2.91 17.22 -1.41
C GLY A 282 -1.88 17.61 -2.49
N ALA A 283 -1.28 16.66 -3.21
CA ALA A 283 -0.27 16.96 -4.23
C ALA A 283 -0.83 17.15 -5.65
N GLN A 284 -2.00 16.58 -5.95
CA GLN A 284 -2.66 16.66 -7.27
C GLN A 284 -3.90 17.55 -7.25
N GLY A 285 -4.07 18.37 -6.21
CA GLY A 285 -5.17 19.34 -6.08
C GLY A 285 -6.51 18.76 -5.60
N ALA A 286 -6.62 17.44 -5.40
CA ALA A 286 -7.83 16.84 -4.86
C ALA A 286 -8.01 17.18 -3.37
N SER A 287 -9.20 17.68 -3.03
CA SER A 287 -9.59 18.00 -1.65
C SER A 287 -10.14 16.77 -0.91
N ALA A 288 -10.30 16.86 0.41
CA ALA A 288 -11.01 15.85 1.18
C ALA A 288 -12.43 15.59 0.68
N ARG A 289 -13.13 16.64 0.20
CA ARG A 289 -14.47 16.52 -0.36
C ARG A 289 -14.51 15.73 -1.67
N ASP A 290 -13.42 15.78 -2.44
CA ASP A 290 -13.30 15.01 -3.68
C ASP A 290 -12.98 13.54 -3.36
N ALA A 291 -12.09 13.31 -2.39
CA ALA A 291 -11.70 11.96 -1.98
C ALA A 291 -12.88 11.15 -1.41
N ILE A 292 -13.77 11.76 -0.62
CA ILE A 292 -14.93 11.06 -0.05
C ILE A 292 -15.91 10.53 -1.11
N ALA A 293 -15.82 11.00 -2.36
CA ALA A 293 -16.66 10.50 -3.44
C ALA A 293 -16.44 9.00 -3.74
N GLY A 294 -15.26 8.48 -3.39
CA GLY A 294 -14.93 7.07 -3.51
C GLY A 294 -15.30 6.21 -2.30
N PHE A 295 -15.77 6.79 -1.19
CA PHE A 295 -16.12 6.04 0.03
C PHE A 295 -17.53 5.45 -0.09
N ASN A 296 -17.79 4.37 0.65
CA ASN A 296 -19.15 3.83 0.77
C ASN A 296 -20.03 4.73 1.66
N HIS A 297 -21.33 4.43 1.76
CA HIS A 297 -22.28 5.23 2.54
C HIS A 297 -21.91 5.32 4.04
N ASP A 298 -21.26 4.29 4.57
CA ASP A 298 -20.73 4.24 5.93
C ASP A 298 -19.32 4.81 6.04
N GLY A 299 -18.85 5.63 5.10
CA GLY A 299 -17.54 6.28 5.18
C GLY A 299 -16.34 5.33 5.30
N GLY A 300 -16.47 4.09 4.81
CA GLY A 300 -15.43 3.05 4.74
C GLY A 300 -15.16 2.57 3.30
N ALA A 301 -14.54 1.41 3.16
CA ALA A 301 -14.16 0.76 1.89
C ALA A 301 -13.29 1.63 0.96
N ALA A 302 -12.59 2.62 1.50
CA ALA A 302 -11.65 3.46 0.77
C ALA A 302 -10.50 3.93 1.66
N ILE A 303 -9.33 4.09 1.04
CA ILE A 303 -8.13 4.60 1.69
C ILE A 303 -7.45 5.63 0.78
N VAL A 304 -7.00 6.73 1.38
CA VAL A 304 -6.50 7.91 0.67
C VAL A 304 -4.99 7.98 0.81
N ASN A 305 -4.28 7.76 -0.28
CA ASN A 305 -2.82 7.82 -0.30
C ASN A 305 -2.30 9.26 -0.43
N ALA A 306 -1.43 9.65 0.49
CA ALA A 306 -0.63 10.86 0.44
C ALA A 306 0.86 10.54 0.54
N SER A 307 1.66 11.02 -0.40
CA SER A 307 3.10 10.74 -0.48
C SER A 307 3.91 11.99 -0.13
N ARG A 308 4.32 12.77 -1.13
CA ARG A 308 5.07 14.03 -0.97
C ARG A 308 4.47 15.01 0.04
N SER A 309 3.14 15.11 0.16
CA SER A 309 2.52 16.00 1.16
C SER A 309 2.88 15.64 2.60
N LEU A 310 3.05 14.34 2.90
CA LEU A 310 3.50 13.84 4.21
C LEU A 310 5.02 13.84 4.31
N MET A 311 5.72 13.20 3.36
CA MET A 311 7.19 13.07 3.39
C MET A 311 7.92 14.42 3.39
N LEU A 312 7.38 15.42 2.69
CA LEU A 312 7.96 16.75 2.56
C LEU A 312 7.17 17.82 3.33
N ALA A 313 6.34 17.40 4.29
CA ALA A 313 5.55 18.30 5.12
C ALA A 313 6.41 19.40 5.76
N TRP A 314 7.63 19.07 6.18
CA TRP A 314 8.57 20.03 6.79
C TRP A 314 8.94 21.19 5.86
N LYS A 315 9.12 20.93 4.55
CA LYS A 315 9.39 21.97 3.55
C LYS A 315 8.21 22.93 3.40
N LYS A 316 6.98 22.39 3.40
CA LYS A 316 5.74 23.19 3.31
C LYS A 316 5.50 24.01 4.58
N GLN A 317 5.83 23.45 5.74
CA GLN A 317 5.65 24.08 7.04
C GLN A 317 6.78 25.05 7.41
N GLY A 318 7.83 25.17 6.58
CA GLY A 318 9.02 25.97 6.88
C GLY A 318 9.77 25.49 8.13
N LYS A 319 9.59 24.22 8.50
CA LYS A 319 10.26 23.61 9.65
C LYS A 319 11.70 23.25 9.29
N ASP A 320 12.54 23.13 10.32
CA ASP A 320 13.89 22.62 10.16
C ASP A 320 13.85 21.17 9.60
N HIS A 321 14.84 20.84 8.79
CA HIS A 321 14.99 19.51 8.19
C HIS A 321 15.13 18.41 9.23
N GLU A 322 15.59 18.73 10.44
CA GLU A 322 15.63 17.82 11.60
C GLU A 322 14.22 17.46 12.14
N ALA A 323 13.22 18.31 11.90
CA ALA A 323 11.84 18.11 12.37
C ALA A 323 10.95 17.40 11.34
N TYR A 324 11.54 16.70 10.35
CA TYR A 324 10.80 16.08 9.24
C TYR A 324 9.76 15.05 9.70
N ALA A 325 10.10 14.22 10.69
CA ALA A 325 9.21 13.22 11.26
C ALA A 325 8.01 13.87 11.99
N GLU A 326 8.27 14.91 12.78
CA GLU A 326 7.24 15.67 13.48
C GLU A 326 6.31 16.39 12.48
N ALA A 327 6.87 16.99 11.43
CA ALA A 327 6.09 17.65 10.38
C ALA A 327 5.16 16.67 9.65
N CYS A 328 5.66 15.46 9.35
CA CYS A 328 4.87 14.37 8.77
C CYS A 328 3.70 14.00 9.68
N ARG A 329 3.95 13.83 10.97
CA ARG A 329 2.91 13.53 11.97
C ARG A 329 1.81 14.60 12.01
N LEU A 330 2.19 15.88 12.07
CA LEU A 330 1.23 16.99 12.09
C LEU A 330 0.39 17.06 10.81
N GLU A 331 1.00 16.83 9.64
CA GLU A 331 0.25 16.78 8.39
C GLU A 331 -0.69 15.56 8.35
N ALA A 332 -0.28 14.40 8.88
CA ALA A 332 -1.13 13.22 8.96
C ALA A 332 -2.36 13.45 9.86
N ILE A 333 -2.21 14.19 10.97
CA ILE A 333 -3.32 14.63 11.84
C ILE A 333 -4.26 15.58 11.07
N SER A 334 -3.71 16.60 10.42
CA SER A 334 -4.48 17.55 9.61
C SER A 334 -5.28 16.85 8.51
N MET A 335 -4.67 15.88 7.82
CA MET A 335 -5.33 15.07 6.80
C MET A 335 -6.47 14.22 7.37
N ARG A 336 -6.24 13.53 8.50
CA ARG A 336 -7.27 12.76 9.20
C ARG A 336 -8.47 13.65 9.52
N ASP A 337 -8.22 14.79 10.12
CA ASP A 337 -9.27 15.68 10.60
C ASP A 337 -10.06 16.27 9.41
N ALA A 338 -9.39 16.60 8.31
CA ALA A 338 -10.05 17.03 7.07
C ALA A 338 -10.92 15.93 6.45
N LEU A 339 -10.45 14.67 6.42
CA LEU A 339 -11.21 13.53 5.91
C LEU A 339 -12.40 13.19 6.80
N ARG A 340 -12.22 13.20 8.13
CA ARG A 340 -13.30 12.99 9.11
C ARG A 340 -14.37 14.07 8.99
N SER A 341 -13.95 15.34 8.93
CA SER A 341 -14.86 16.46 8.73
C SER A 341 -15.65 16.31 7.43
N ALA A 342 -15.00 15.91 6.33
CA ALA A 342 -15.67 15.67 5.05
C ALA A 342 -16.66 14.48 5.11
N LEU A 343 -16.35 13.44 5.90
CA LEU A 343 -17.22 12.29 6.15
C LEU A 343 -18.31 12.55 7.20
N GLY A 344 -18.30 13.70 7.88
CA GLY A 344 -19.25 14.02 8.96
C GLY A 344 -19.00 13.24 10.27
N ARG A 345 -17.73 13.00 10.63
CA ARG A 345 -17.28 12.16 11.76
C ARG A 345 -16.30 12.86 12.71
#